data_AF-A0A2P8H3V9-F1
#
_entry.id   AF-A0A2P8H3V9-F1
#
_cell.length_a   1.000
_cell.length_b   1.000
_cell.length_c   1.000
_cell.angle_alpha   90.00
_cell.angle_beta   90.00
_cell.angle_gamma   90.00
#
_symmetry.space_group_name_H-M   'P 1'
#
loop_
_entity.id
_entity.type
_entity.pdbx_description
1 polymer ?
#
loop_
_entity_poly.entity_id
_entity_poly.type
_entity_poly.pdbx_seq_one_letter_code
_entity_poly.pdbx_strand_id
1 'polypeptide(L)' 'MKTSTVLLLLLIIIHAITVINILLFDGKLNDLVFFFNSALCFGAVAFYTWKSSNNNKTKA' A
#
# COMPACT_ATOMS: atom_id res chain seq x y z
N MET A 1 -12.71 8.77 8.15
CA MET A 1 -12.77 7.37 7.67
C MET A 1 -11.77 6.53 8.45
N LYS A 2 -12.12 5.30 8.86
CA LYS A 2 -11.22 4.40 9.60
C LYS A 2 -9.96 4.18 8.75
N THR A 3 -8.78 4.20 9.36
CA THR A 3 -7.49 3.94 8.69
C THR A 3 -7.51 2.70 7.80
N SER A 4 -8.25 1.68 8.23
CA SER A 4 -8.50 0.46 7.47
C SER A 4 -9.09 0.72 6.08
N THR A 5 -9.99 1.69 5.91
CA THR A 5 -10.57 2.04 4.61
C THR A 5 -9.52 2.62 3.66
N VAL A 6 -8.58 3.42 4.17
CA VAL A 6 -7.51 4.00 3.36
C VAL A 6 -6.52 2.92 2.91
N LEU A 7 -6.15 1.97 3.79
CA LEU A 7 -5.31 0.84 3.41
C LEU A 7 -5.97 -0.05 2.35
N LEU A 8 -7.27 -0.32 2.49
CA LEU A 8 -8.01 -1.18 1.55
C LEU A 8 -8.12 -0.53 0.17
N LEU A 9 -8.34 0.78 0.13
CA LEU A 9 -8.39 1.54 -1.12
C LEU A 9 -7.02 1.59 -1.81
N LEU A 10 -5.94 1.73 -1.04
CA LEU A 10 -4.56 1.63 -1.53
C LEU A 10 -4.25 0.25 -2.12
N LEU A 11 -4.69 -0.82 -1.44
CA LEU A 11 -4.52 -2.20 -1.89
C LEU A 11 -5.18 -2.44 -3.26
N ILE A 12 -6.41 -1.95 -3.44
CA ILE A 12 -7.16 -2.09 -4.70
C ILE A 12 -6.44 -1.38 -5.84
N ILE A 13 -5.91 -0.18 -5.61
CA ILE A 13 -5.18 0.60 -6.61
C ILE A 13 -3.90 -0.13 -7.05
N ILE A 14 -3.11 -0.64 -6.09
CA ILE A 14 -1.88 -1.40 -6.39
C ILE A 14 -2.20 -2.65 -7.20
N HIS A 15 -3.25 -3.37 -6.82
CA HIS A 15 -3.68 -4.58 -7.52
C HIS A 15 -4.09 -4.26 -8.96
N ALA A 16 -4.89 -3.21 -9.17
CA ALA A 16 -5.29 -2.77 -10.51
C ALA A 16 -4.09 -2.39 -11.38
N ILE A 17 -3.13 -1.63 -10.84
CA ILE A 17 -1.90 -1.24 -11.58
C ILE A 17 -1.09 -2.47 -11.98
N THR A 18 -1.00 -3.47 -11.09
CA THR A 18 -0.27 -4.73 -11.37
C THR A 18 -0.93 -5.51 -12.49
N VAL A 19 -2.25 -5.66 -12.44
CA VAL A 19 -3.02 -6.37 -13.48
C VAL A 19 -2.95 -5.64 -14.82
N ILE A 20 -3.09 -4.31 -14.81
CA ILE A 20 -2.95 -3.47 -16.02
C ILE A 20 -1.56 -3.61 -16.63
N ASN A 21 -0.51 -3.63 -15.81
CA ASN A 21 0.86 -3.78 -16.29
C ASN A 21 1.11 -5.15 -16.93
N ILE A 22 0.54 -6.21 -16.36
CA ILE A 22 0.64 -7.55 -16.95
C ILE A 22 -0.14 -7.63 -18.26
N LEU A 23 -1.33 -7.03 -18.33
CA LEU A 23 -2.20 -7.09 -19.51
C LEU A 23 -1.76 -6.18 -20.67
N LEU A 24 -1.24 -4.97 -20.40
CA LEU A 24 -0.86 -4.00 -21.45
C LEU A 24 0.63 -3.99 -21.79
N PHE A 25 1.51 -4.30 -20.83
CA PHE A 25 2.96 -4.20 -21.00
C PHE A 25 3.66 -5.57 -21.03
N ASP A 26 2.90 -6.67 -21.07
CA ASP A 26 3.42 -8.04 -21.10
C ASP A 26 4.41 -8.31 -19.93
N GLY A 27 4.20 -7.65 -18.80
CA GLY A 27 5.08 -7.77 -17.63
C GLY A 27 6.45 -7.10 -17.76
N LYS A 28 6.71 -6.27 -18.79
CA LYS A 28 8.00 -5.60 -18.98
C LYS A 28 8.36 -4.60 -17.88
N LEU A 29 7.36 -4.02 -17.20
CA LEU A 29 7.57 -3.16 -16.02
C LEU A 29 7.32 -3.90 -14.70
N ASN A 30 7.29 -5.23 -14.71
CA ASN A 30 6.96 -6.03 -13.52
C ASN A 30 7.91 -5.75 -12.36
N ASP A 31 9.21 -5.57 -12.63
CA ASP A 31 10.20 -5.16 -11.62
C ASP A 31 9.86 -3.82 -10.96
N LEU A 32 9.47 -2.82 -11.75
CA LEU A 32 9.13 -1.49 -11.25
C LEU A 32 7.83 -1.51 -10.44
N VAL A 33 6.82 -2.23 -10.93
CA VAL A 33 5.53 -2.37 -10.23
C VAL A 33 5.71 -3.18 -8.94
N PHE A 34 6.56 -4.21 -8.95
CA PHE A 34 6.89 -4.99 -7.77
C PHE A 34 7.62 -4.14 -6.72
N PHE A 35 8.61 -3.34 -7.14
CA PHE A 35 9.30 -2.39 -6.27
C PHE A 35 8.32 -1.39 -5.64
N PHE A 36 7.41 -0.83 -6.44
CA PHE A 36 6.40 0.11 -5.96
C PHE A 36 5.44 -0.56 -4.96
N ASN A 37 5.02 -1.79 -5.25
CA ASN A 37 4.16 -2.59 -4.37
C ASN A 37 4.85 -2.83 -3.01
N SER A 38 6.10 -3.30 -2.99
CA SER A 38 6.85 -3.50 -1.74
C SER A 38 7.03 -2.20 -0.95
N ALA A 39 7.37 -1.09 -1.61
CA ALA A 39 7.53 0.21 -0.96
C ALA A 39 6.22 0.72 -0.34
N LEU A 40 5.09 0.57 -1.05
CA LEU A 40 3.78 0.99 -0.56
C LEU A 40 3.27 0.09 0.57
N CYS A 41 3.56 -1.21 0.53
CA CYS A 41 3.25 -2.14 1.61
C CYS A 41 4.03 -1.78 2.88
N PHE A 42 5.33 -1.51 2.75
CA PHE A 42 6.15 -1.04 3.87
C PHE A 42 5.68 0.32 4.39
N GLY A 43 5.33 1.25 3.50
CA GLY A 43 4.78 2.56 3.86
C GLY A 43 3.44 2.45 4.60
N ALA A 44 2.55 1.56 4.17
CA ALA A 44 1.28 1.30 4.84
C ALA A 44 1.48 0.69 6.23
N VAL A 45 2.41 -0.26 6.38
CA VAL A 45 2.80 -0.84 7.68
C VAL A 45 3.43 0.21 8.58
N ALA A 46 4.36 1.02 8.06
CA ALA A 46 5.01 2.12 8.78
C ALA A 46 3.99 3.16 9.24
N PHE A 47 3.04 3.53 8.38
CA PHE A 47 1.96 4.46 8.72
C PHE A 47 1.01 3.87 9.76
N TYR A 48 0.67 2.58 9.64
CA TYR A 48 -0.17 1.89 10.61
C TYR A 48 0.51 1.80 11.98
N THR A 49 1.79 1.40 12.05
CA THR A 49 2.55 1.34 13.32
C THR A 49 2.73 2.73 13.93
N TRP A 50 3.05 3.74 13.12
CA TRP A 50 3.16 5.13 13.58
C TRP A 50 1.83 5.64 14.15
N LYS A 51 0.73 5.39 13.44
CA LYS A 51 -0.60 5.79 13.90
C LYS A 51 -1.06 5.02 15.14
N SER A 52 -0.73 3.73 15.24
CA SER A 52 -1.02 2.92 16.42
C SER A 52 -0.22 3.40 17.65
N SER A 53 1.07 3.71 17.46
CA SER A 53 1.93 4.31 18.48
C SER A 53 1.41 5.68 18.94
N ASN A 54 0.97 6.53 18.01
CA ASN A 54 0.45 7.85 18.35
C ASN A 54 -0.92 7.81 19.06
N ASN A 55 -1.76 6.81 18.78
CA ASN A 55 -3.05 6.61 19.46
C ASN A 55 -2.86 6.13 20.91
N ASN A 56 -1.76 5.43 21.22
CA ASN A 56 -1.40 5.05 22.59
C ASN A 56 -0.89 6.22 23.44
N LYS A 57 -0.34 7.28 22.83
CA LYS A 57 0.10 8.48 23.58
C LYS A 57 -1.04 9.38 24.06
N THR A 58 -2.25 9.25 23.50
CA THR A 58 -3.43 10.03 23.93
C THR A 58 -4.17 9.37 25.10
N LYS A 59 -3.70 8.23 25.61
CA LYS A 59 -4.32 7.51 26.74
C LYS A 59 -3.45 7.45 28.00
N ALA A 60 -2.31 8.15 28.03
CA ALA A 60 -1.46 8.27 29.22
C ALA A 60 -1.65 9.65 29.88
#